data_AF-A0A0N4UVK6-F1
#
_entry.id   AF-A0A0N4UVK6-F1
#
_cell.length_a   1.000
_cell.length_b   1.000
_cell.length_c   1.000
_cell.angle_alpha   90.00
_cell.angle_beta   90.00
_cell.angle_gamma   90.00
#
_symmetry.space_group_name_H-M   'P 1'
#
loop_
_entity.id
_entity.type
_entity.pdbx_description
1 polymer ?
#
loop_
_entity_poly.entity_id
_entity_poly.type
_entity_poly.pdbx_seq_one_letter_code
_entity_poly.pdbx_strand_id
1 'polypeptide(L)'
;MIVSKNLNHLGFTCCNKELEEAMTSSMNSKDLLGTADSIQKKAEGKLGGKFETVVSADDFAYKSHFKDGKTCKVEKDGQYALAWQP
;
A
#
# COMPACT_ATOMS: atom_id res chain seq x y z
N MET A 1 -13.46 16.04 4.40
CA MET A 1 -12.44 15.05 4.81
C MET A 1 -13.19 13.78 5.22
N ILE A 2 -13.24 12.76 4.35
CA ILE A 2 -13.86 11.48 4.67
C ILE A 2 -12.72 10.49 4.81
N VAL A 3 -12.40 10.09 6.04
CA VAL A 3 -11.45 9.01 6.32
C VAL A 3 -12.28 7.74 6.47
N SER A 4 -12.08 6.76 5.58
CA SER A 4 -12.75 5.46 5.65
C SER A 4 -12.41 4.73 6.95
N LYS A 5 -13.43 4.22 7.63
CA LYS A 5 -13.38 3.59 8.97
C LYS A 5 -12.76 2.18 9.00
N ASN A 6 -11.62 1.95 8.36
CA ASN A 6 -10.87 0.70 8.48
C ASN A 6 -9.39 0.98 8.69
N LEU A 7 -9.09 1.71 9.76
CA LEU A 7 -7.73 2.06 10.16
C LEU A 7 -7.21 0.99 11.12
N ASN A 8 -6.02 0.46 10.88
CA ASN A 8 -5.24 -0.24 11.90
C ASN A 8 -4.87 0.73 13.02
N HIS A 9 -4.35 0.22 14.14
CA HIS A 9 -3.96 1.03 15.32
C HIS A 9 -3.11 2.27 14.97
N LEU A 10 -2.36 2.22 13.87
CA LEU A 10 -1.48 3.29 13.39
C LEU A 10 -2.16 4.33 12.46
N GLY A 11 -3.47 4.26 12.23
CA GLY A 11 -4.15 5.22 11.32
C GLY A 11 -3.98 4.89 9.83
N PHE A 12 -3.63 3.64 9.51
CA PHE A 12 -3.40 3.18 8.14
C PHE A 12 -4.44 2.14 7.72
N THR A 13 -4.94 2.21 6.48
CA THR A 13 -5.97 1.29 5.98
C THR A 13 -5.31 0.07 5.35
N CYS A 14 -5.14 -1.03 6.10
CA CYS A 14 -4.77 -2.34 5.56
C CYS A 14 -5.56 -3.46 6.26
N CYS A 15 -6.44 -4.13 5.53
CA CYS A 15 -7.22 -5.26 6.06
C CYS A 15 -6.71 -6.63 5.58
N ASN A 16 -5.63 -6.66 4.79
CA ASN A 16 -5.07 -7.88 4.22
C ASN A 16 -3.58 -7.98 4.57
N LYS A 17 -3.24 -8.99 5.40
CA LYS A 17 -1.89 -9.23 5.90
C LYS A 17 -0.90 -9.59 4.79
N GLU A 18 -1.32 -10.35 3.77
CA GLU A 18 -0.44 -10.74 2.67
C GLU A 18 -0.02 -9.52 1.84
N LEU A 19 -0.94 -8.58 1.64
CA LEU A 19 -0.68 -7.32 0.95
C LEU A 19 0.21 -6.40 1.81
N GLU A 20 -0.07 -6.28 3.10
CA GLU A 20 0.77 -5.51 4.04
C GLU A 20 2.22 -6.03 4.07
N GLU A 21 2.41 -7.35 4.14
CA GLU A 21 3.73 -7.98 4.07
C GLU A 21 4.41 -7.78 2.71
N ALA A 22 3.65 -7.87 1.60
CA ALA A 22 4.17 -7.59 0.26
C ALA A 22 4.69 -6.16 0.14
N MET A 23 3.99 -5.20 0.75
CA MET A 23 4.38 -3.79 0.78
C MET A 23 5.61 -3.55 1.66
N THR A 24 5.53 -3.88 2.95
CA THR A 24 6.58 -3.61 3.94
C THR A 24 7.90 -4.32 3.64
N SER A 25 7.85 -5.52 3.04
CA SER A 25 9.06 -6.24 2.60
C SER A 25 9.74 -5.66 1.36
N SER A 26 9.07 -4.74 0.65
CA SER A 26 9.59 -4.08 -0.57
C SER A 26 10.13 -2.67 -0.28
N MET A 27 9.74 -2.09 0.85
CA MET A 27 10.19 -0.79 1.34
C MET A 27 11.54 -0.92 2.07
N ASN A 28 12.58 -1.29 1.34
CA ASN A 28 13.97 -1.38 1.86
C ASN A 28 14.93 -0.44 1.11
N SER A 29 14.44 0.32 0.13
CA SER A 29 15.23 1.16 -0.76
C SER A 29 14.85 2.63 -0.61
N LYS A 30 15.81 3.52 -0.85
CA LYS A 30 15.56 4.97 -0.99
C LYS A 30 15.00 5.34 -2.37
N ASP A 31 15.06 4.42 -3.33
CA ASP A 31 14.49 4.61 -4.66
C ASP A 31 12.97 4.35 -4.65
N LEU A 32 12.20 5.42 -4.72
CA LEU A 32 10.73 5.38 -4.69
C LEU A 32 10.15 4.58 -5.86
N LEU A 33 10.74 4.70 -7.06
CA LEU A 33 10.24 4.03 -8.26
C LEU A 33 10.50 2.52 -8.19
N GLY A 34 11.71 2.12 -7.81
CA GLY A 34 12.05 0.72 -7.58
C GLY A 34 11.20 0.08 -6.48
N THR A 35 10.92 0.82 -5.41
CA THR A 35 10.01 0.34 -4.36
C THR A 35 8.58 0.20 -4.89
N ALA A 36 8.05 1.17 -5.65
CA ALA A 36 6.71 1.09 -6.21
C ALA A 36 6.53 -0.12 -7.14
N ASP A 37 7.49 -0.34 -8.04
CA ASP A 37 7.50 -1.49 -8.97
C ASP A 37 7.60 -2.83 -8.21
N SER A 38 8.44 -2.89 -7.16
CA SER A 38 8.58 -4.09 -6.33
C SER A 38 7.29 -4.42 -5.57
N ILE A 39 6.64 -3.42 -4.98
CA ILE A 39 5.35 -3.56 -4.30
C ILE A 39 4.29 -4.08 -5.28
N GLN A 40 4.17 -3.45 -6.45
CA GLN A 40 3.19 -3.85 -7.45
C GLN A 40 3.39 -5.32 -7.84
N LYS A 41 4.60 -5.71 -8.25
CA LYS A 41 4.90 -7.09 -8.67
C LYS A 41 4.61 -8.12 -7.58
N LYS A 42 4.94 -7.82 -6.31
CA LYS A 42 4.64 -8.74 -5.21
C LYS A 42 3.14 -8.82 -4.91
N ALA A 43 2.41 -7.70 -4.96
CA ALA A 43 0.96 -7.69 -4.76
C ALA A 43 0.24 -8.50 -5.84
N GLU A 44 0.60 -8.27 -7.12
CA GLU A 44 0.06 -9.03 -8.26
C GLU A 44 0.41 -10.53 -8.15
N GLY A 45 1.63 -10.87 -7.73
CA GLY A 45 2.07 -12.25 -7.55
C GLY A 45 1.39 -12.98 -6.40
N LYS A 46 1.17 -12.32 -5.25
CA LYS A 46 0.53 -12.94 -4.08
C LYS A 46 -0.99 -13.01 -4.19
N LEU A 47 -1.64 -11.93 -4.66
CA LEU A 47 -3.10 -11.78 -4.58
C LEU A 47 -3.82 -11.93 -5.93
N GLY A 48 -3.06 -11.99 -7.03
CA GLY A 48 -3.58 -12.07 -8.38
C GLY A 48 -4.28 -10.81 -8.86
N GLY A 49 -4.35 -10.65 -10.18
CA GLY A 49 -4.87 -9.44 -10.82
C GLY A 49 -3.85 -8.32 -10.88
N LYS A 50 -4.26 -7.15 -11.38
CA LYS A 50 -3.42 -5.96 -11.50
C LYS A 50 -3.48 -5.11 -10.22
N PHE A 51 -2.37 -4.50 -9.86
CA PHE A 51 -2.30 -3.55 -8.76
C PHE A 51 -1.71 -2.22 -9.23
N GLU A 52 -2.13 -1.15 -8.58
CA GLU A 52 -1.55 0.18 -8.71
C GLU A 52 -0.87 0.53 -7.39
N THR A 53 0.28 1.19 -7.46
CA THR A 53 1.09 1.55 -6.30
C THR A 53 1.54 3.01 -6.36
N VAL A 54 1.49 3.69 -5.21
CA VAL A 54 2.11 5.01 -4.98
C VAL A 54 3.06 4.90 -3.80
N VAL A 55 4.27 5.44 -3.94
CA VAL A 55 5.26 5.52 -2.86
C VAL A 55 5.74 6.96 -2.76
N SER A 56 5.86 7.47 -1.53
CA SER A 56 6.20 8.85 -1.22
C SER A 56 7.13 8.93 -0.01
N ALA A 57 7.96 9.98 0.03
CA ALA A 57 8.77 10.31 1.20
C ALA A 57 7.96 10.97 2.32
N ASP A 58 6.79 11.52 2.00
CA ASP A 58 5.88 12.17 2.95
C ASP A 58 4.47 11.55 2.88
N ASP A 59 3.71 11.75 3.95
CA ASP A 59 2.34 11.25 4.02
C ASP A 59 1.42 11.92 2.99
N PHE A 60 0.43 11.17 2.51
CA PHE A 60 -0.52 11.63 1.50
C PHE A 60 -1.95 11.13 1.74
N ALA A 61 -2.93 11.93 1.33
CA ALA A 61 -4.33 11.54 1.32
C ALA A 61 -4.68 10.83 0.00
N TYR A 62 -5.59 9.86 0.05
CA TYR A 62 -6.09 9.17 -1.13
C TYR A 62 -7.58 8.87 -1.02
N LYS A 63 -8.22 8.65 -2.18
CA LYS A 63 -9.58 8.13 -2.30
C LYS A 63 -9.62 7.20 -3.50
N SER A 64 -10.03 5.96 -3.30
CA SER A 64 -10.21 4.96 -4.35
C SER A 64 -11.58 4.29 -4.22
N HIS A 65 -12.01 3.59 -5.27
CA HIS A 65 -13.10 2.63 -5.15
C HIS A 65 -12.63 1.50 -4.25
N PHE A 66 -13.23 1.38 -3.07
CA PHE A 66 -12.85 0.35 -2.12
C PHE A 66 -13.21 -1.03 -2.67
N LYS A 67 -12.22 -1.92 -2.69
CA LYS A 67 -12.37 -3.33 -3.04
C LYS A 67 -11.88 -4.13 -1.85
N ASP A 68 -12.77 -4.94 -1.27
CA ASP A 68 -12.56 -5.62 0.00
C ASP A 68 -11.20 -6.33 0.07
N GLY A 69 -10.37 -5.93 1.03
CA GLY A 69 -9.07 -6.55 1.29
C GLY A 69 -8.01 -6.33 0.19
N LYS A 70 -8.25 -5.45 -0.79
CA LYS A 70 -7.32 -5.16 -1.90
C LYS A 70 -6.95 -3.69 -2.00
N THR A 71 -6.94 -3.01 -0.86
CA THR A 71 -6.41 -1.66 -0.69
C THR A 71 -5.64 -1.65 0.62
N CYS A 72 -4.40 -1.18 0.57
CA CYS A 72 -3.51 -1.16 1.72
C CYS A 72 -2.62 0.09 1.65
N LYS A 73 -2.63 0.91 2.69
CA LYS A 73 -1.67 1.99 2.91
C LYS A 73 -0.79 1.63 4.09
N VAL A 74 0.52 1.80 3.99
CA VAL A 74 1.48 1.53 5.08
C VAL A 74 2.48 2.67 5.20
N GLU A 75 3.10 2.75 6.37
CA GLU A 75 4.30 3.55 6.63
C GLU A 75 5.40 2.62 7.13
N LYS A 76 6.64 2.88 6.69
CA LYS A 76 7.83 2.21 7.18
C LYS A 76 9.03 3.14 7.05
N ASP A 77 9.73 3.34 8.16
CA ASP A 77 10.96 4.14 8.25
C ASP A 77 10.80 5.56 7.65
N GLY A 78 9.62 6.17 7.82
CA GLY A 78 9.27 7.48 7.28
C GLY A 78 8.90 7.50 5.79
N GLN A 79 8.89 6.36 5.11
CA GLN A 79 8.37 6.22 3.75
C GLN A 79 6.92 5.75 3.79
N TYR A 80 6.09 6.28 2.89
CA TYR A 80 4.67 5.98 2.81
C TYR A 80 4.34 5.29 1.50
N ALA A 81 3.55 4.22 1.55
CA ALA A 81 3.12 3.50 0.37
C ALA A 81 1.63 3.20 0.39
N LEU A 82 1.00 3.24 -0.77
CA LEU A 82 -0.38 2.80 -1.02
C LEU A 82 -0.36 1.81 -2.18
N ALA A 83 -1.02 0.67 -2.00
CA ALA A 83 -1.32 -0.26 -3.07
C ALA A 83 -2.82 -0.54 -3.12
N TRP A 84 -3.40 -0.58 -4.32
CA TRP A 84 -4.80 -0.94 -4.50
C TRP A 84 -5.01 -1.71 -5.80
N GLN A 85 -6.06 -2.53 -5.83
CA GLN A 85 -6.55 -3.11 -7.07
C GLN A 85 -7.68 -2.24 -7.64
N PRO A 86 -7.59 -1.76 -8.89
CA PRO A 86 -8.68 -1.04 -9.55
C PRO A 86 -9.94 -1.90 -9.79
#